data_AF-A0A843DGT3-F1
#
_entry.id   AF-A0A843DGT3-F1
#
_cell.length_a   1.000
_cell.length_b   1.000
_cell.length_c   1.000
_cell.angle_alpha   90.00
_cell.angle_beta   90.00
_cell.angle_gamma   90.00
#
_symmetry.space_group_name_H-M   'P 1'
#
loop_
_entity.id
_entity.type
_entity.pdbx_description
1 polymer ?
#
loop_
_entity_poly.entity_id
_entity_poly.type
_entity_poly.pdbx_seq_one_letter_code
_entity_poly.pdbx_strand_id
1 'polypeptide(L)' 'MSNRRTVIPFGPQHPVLPEPIHLDLVVEDEHVVEAIPSIGYVHRGLESLVDRRDYSDFVFLAERICGICSFTHSSTF' A
#
# COMPACT_ATOMS: atom_id res chain seq x y z
N MET A 1 7.71 35.66 2.21
CA MET A 1 8.39 34.99 1.08
C MET A 1 7.52 33.81 0.69
N SER A 2 7.08 33.70 -0.57
CA SER A 2 6.37 32.51 -1.01
C SER A 2 7.39 31.38 -1.14
N ASN A 3 7.32 30.38 -0.27
CA ASN A 3 8.19 29.21 -0.37
C ASN A 3 7.91 28.48 -1.69
N ARG A 4 8.98 28.09 -2.39
CA ARG A 4 8.88 27.36 -3.64
C ARG A 4 8.65 25.88 -3.33
N ARG A 5 7.55 25.34 -3.85
CA ARG A 5 7.22 23.91 -3.74
C ARG A 5 7.77 23.15 -4.93
N THR A 6 8.35 22.00 -4.66
CA THR A 6 8.80 21.03 -5.67
C THR A 6 8.11 19.70 -5.41
N VAL A 7 7.73 18.98 -6.47
CA VAL A 7 7.14 17.64 -6.36
C VAL A 7 8.19 16.61 -6.75
N ILE A 8 8.45 15.66 -5.85
CA ILE A 8 9.38 14.56 -6.07
C ILE A 8 8.58 13.26 -6.17
N PRO A 9 8.57 12.57 -7.33
CA PRO A 9 7.93 11.27 -7.46
C PRO A 9 8.79 10.18 -6.79
N PHE A 10 8.16 9.35 -5.96
CA PHE A 10 8.84 8.28 -5.24
C PHE A 10 8.04 6.97 -5.33
N GLY A 11 8.67 5.90 -5.82
CA GLY A 11 8.01 4.62 -6.09
C GLY A 11 7.32 4.55 -7.47
N PRO A 12 6.59 3.47 -7.78
CA PRO A 12 6.45 2.24 -6.99
C PRO A 12 7.64 1.28 -7.16
N GLN A 13 8.52 1.52 -8.15
CA GLN A 13 9.66 0.65 -8.47
C GLN A 13 11.00 1.16 -7.89
N HIS A 14 10.95 2.14 -6.98
CA HIS A 14 12.16 2.72 -6.41
C HIS A 14 12.89 1.67 -5.55
N PRO A 15 14.21 1.41 -5.73
CA PRO A 15 14.89 0.29 -5.07
C PRO A 15 14.81 0.26 -3.54
N VAL A 16 14.67 1.43 -2.91
CA VAL A 16 14.58 1.60 -1.45
C VAL A 16 13.13 1.53 -0.95
N LEU A 17 12.14 1.55 -1.84
CA LEU A 17 10.72 1.44 -1.49
C LEU A 17 10.21 0.05 -1.93
N PRO A 18 10.19 -0.95 -1.03
CA PRO A 18 9.69 -2.29 -1.36
C PRO A 18 8.16 -2.34 -1.50
N GLU A 19 7.47 -1.28 -1.08
CA GLU A 19 6.01 -1.21 -1.08
C GLU A 19 5.43 -0.81 -2.45
N PRO A 20 4.31 -1.40 -2.88
CA PRO A 20 3.67 -1.12 -4.17
C PRO A 20 2.80 0.15 -4.10
N ILE A 21 3.44 1.28 -3.80
CA ILE A 21 2.82 2.61 -3.69
C ILE A 21 3.67 3.65 -4.42
N HIS A 22 3.01 4.61 -5.06
CA HIS A 22 3.67 5.79 -5.59
C HIS A 22 3.28 7.01 -4.75
N LEU A 23 4.27 7.82 -4.40
CA LEU A 23 4.10 9.02 -3.59
C LEU A 23 4.59 10.23 -4.37
N ASP A 24 3.71 11.21 -4.54
CA ASP A 24 4.13 12.56 -4.92
C ASP A 24 4.44 13.33 -3.63
N LEU A 25 5.74 13.50 -3.36
CA LEU A 25 6.20 14.23 -2.19
C LEU A 25 6.32 15.71 -2.52
N VAL A 26 5.50 16.55 -1.88
CA VAL A 26 5.59 18.00 -2.01
C VAL A 26 6.58 18.50 -0.97
N VAL A 27 7.65 19.13 -1.43
CA VAL A 27 8.77 19.56 -0.61
C VAL A 27 8.93 21.08 -0.69
N GLU A 28 9.12 21.69 0.49
CA GLU A 28 9.63 23.06 0.64
C GLU A 28 11.04 22.96 1.24
N ASP A 29 12.05 23.32 0.45
CA ASP A 29 13.47 23.10 0.75
C ASP A 29 13.78 21.62 1.05
N GLU A 30 14.07 21.28 2.31
CA GLU A 30 14.37 19.93 2.79
C GLU A 30 13.20 19.29 3.56
N HIS A 31 12.07 19.99 3.68
CA HIS A 31 10.91 19.52 4.46
C HIS A 31 9.80 19.05 3.54
N VAL A 32 9.36 17.81 3.75
CA VAL A 32 8.13 17.29 3.16
C VAL A 32 6.94 17.94 3.85
N VAL A 33 6.16 18.72 3.10
CA VAL A 33 4.98 19.42 3.62
C VAL A 33 3.68 18.67 3.30
N GLU A 34 3.69 17.83 2.26
CA GLU A 34 2.55 17.01 1.86
C GLU A 34 3.05 15.75 1.13
N ALA A 35 2.31 14.65 1.26
CA ALA A 35 2.54 13.42 0.52
C ALA A 35 1.21 12.96 -0.08
N ILE A 36 1.16 12.87 -1.41
CA ILE A 36 -0.06 12.47 -2.12
C ILE A 36 0.14 11.02 -2.58
N PRO A 37 -0.57 10.05 -1.96
CA PRO A 37 -0.40 8.65 -2.31
C PRO A 37 -1.27 8.25 -3.49
N SER A 38 -0.63 7.65 -4.49
CA SER A 38 -1.28 6.83 -5.51
C SER A 38 -1.22 5.37 -5.08
N ILE A 39 -2.38 4.80 -4.77
CA ILE A 39 -2.54 3.43 -4.27
C ILE A 39 -3.22 2.53 -5.31
N GLY A 40 -3.20 1.21 -5.05
CA GLY A 40 -3.96 0.23 -5.84
C GLY A 40 -3.15 -0.56 -6.87
N TYR A 41 -1.81 -0.38 -6.93
CA TYR A 41 -0.93 -1.14 -7.83
C TYR A 41 -1.04 -2.67 -7.69
N VAL A 42 -1.43 -3.15 -6.51
CA VAL A 42 -1.62 -4.58 -6.20
C VAL A 42 -3.05 -4.89 -5.69
N HIS A 43 -4.03 -4.06 -6.07
CA HIS A 43 -5.42 -4.32 -5.70
C HIS A 43 -5.94 -5.59 -6.38
N ARG A 44 -6.42 -6.55 -5.58
CA ARG A 44 -6.84 -7.89 -6.02
C ARG A 44 -8.32 -8.20 -5.79
N GLY A 45 -9.11 -7.26 -5.27
CA GLY A 45 -10.53 -7.48 -4.98
C GLY A 45 -10.79 -8.59 -3.95
N LEU A 46 -9.91 -8.75 -2.95
CA LEU A 46 -10.00 -9.83 -1.97
C LEU A 46 -11.32 -9.80 -1.20
N GLU A 47 -11.82 -8.63 -0.82
CA GLU A 47 -13.10 -8.49 -0.11
C GLU A 47 -14.27 -9.07 -0.92
N SER A 48 -14.38 -8.70 -2.20
CA SER A 48 -15.42 -9.26 -3.09
C SER A 48 -15.24 -10.74 -3.39
N LEU A 49 -14.02 -11.26 -3.29
CA LEU A 49 -13.74 -12.69 -3.45
C LEU A 49 -14.26 -13.49 -2.25
N VAL A 50 -14.15 -12.94 -1.04
CA VAL A 50 -14.61 -13.61 0.19
C VAL A 50 -16.13 -13.77 0.20
N ASP A 51 -16.90 -12.84 -0.36
CA ASP A 51 -18.36 -12.95 -0.50
C ASP A 51 -18.83 -14.19 -1.29
N ARG A 52 -17.93 -14.81 -2.06
CA ARG A 52 -18.22 -15.94 -2.96
C ARG A 52 -17.56 -17.24 -2.51
N ARG A 53 -17.01 -17.29 -1.29
CA ARG A 53 -16.20 -18.40 -0.78
C ARG A 53 -16.64 -18.81 0.61
N ASP A 54 -16.39 -20.07 0.94
CA ASP A 54 -16.65 -20.59 2.28
C ASP A 54 -15.56 -20.15 3.26
N TYR A 55 -15.86 -20.26 4.55
CA TYR A 55 -14.97 -19.83 5.64
C TYR A 55 -13.57 -20.47 5.56
N SER A 56 -13.48 -21.77 5.23
CA SER A 56 -12.19 -22.46 5.09
C SER A 56 -11.32 -21.87 3.98
N ASP A 57 -11.93 -21.47 2.86
CA ASP A 57 -11.22 -20.83 1.75
C ASP A 57 -10.76 -19.42 2.14
N PHE A 58 -11.59 -18.71 2.92
CA PHE A 58 -11.26 -17.39 3.45
C PHE A 58 -9.99 -17.42 4.32
N VAL A 59 -9.81 -18.42 5.19
CA VAL A 59 -8.60 -18.54 6.02
C VAL A 59 -7.33 -18.56 5.16
N PHE A 60 -7.32 -19.30 4.04
CA PHE A 60 -6.18 -19.32 3.11
C PHE A 60 -6.00 -18.03 2.30
N LEU A 61 -7.08 -17.28 2.08
CA LEU A 61 -7.04 -15.96 1.44
C LEU A 61 -6.50 -14.90 2.40
N ALA A 62 -6.83 -14.97 3.68
CA ALA A 62 -6.37 -14.04 4.71
C ALA A 62 -4.83 -14.05 4.81
N GLU A 63 -4.20 -15.22 4.74
CA GLU A 63 -2.73 -15.36 4.73
C GLU A 63 -2.02 -14.61 3.60
N ARG A 64 -2.76 -14.26 2.54
CA ARG A 64 -2.25 -13.59 1.34
C ARG A 64 -2.49 -12.08 1.35
N ILE A 65 -3.11 -11.52 2.38
CA ILE A 65 -3.34 -10.07 2.50
C ILE A 65 -2.00 -9.33 2.62
N CYS A 66 -1.12 -9.80 3.49
CA CYS A 66 0.21 -9.27 3.71
C CYS A 66 1.28 -10.32 3.40
N GLY A 67 2.35 -9.92 2.71
CA GLY A 67 3.44 -10.82 2.34
C GLY A 67 4.38 -11.24 3.49
N ILE A 68 4.25 -10.63 4.68
CA ILE A 68 5.17 -10.87 5.81
C ILE A 68 4.46 -11.30 7.11
N CYS A 69 3.13 -11.20 7.19
CA CYS A 69 2.35 -11.45 8.40
C CYS A 69 1.33 -12.59 8.25
N SER A 70 1.58 -13.56 7.37
CA SER A 70 0.59 -14.57 6.96
C SER A 70 -0.12 -15.27 8.13
N PHE A 71 0.62 -15.79 9.11
CA PHE A 71 0.03 -16.52 10.25
C PHE A 71 -0.89 -15.66 11.13
N THR A 72 -0.53 -14.39 11.34
CA THR A 72 -1.37 -13.47 12.11
C THR A 72 -2.70 -13.26 11.40
N HIS A 73 -2.70 -13.12 10.07
CA HIS A 73 -3.94 -12.94 9.31
C HIS A 73 -4.85 -14.16 9.32
N SER A 74 -4.33 -15.39 9.30
CA SER A 74 -5.18 -16.58 9.41
C SER A 74 -5.75 -16.79 10.81
N SER A 75 -5.12 -16.22 11.85
CA SER A 75 -5.50 -16.43 13.25
C SER A 75 -6.48 -15.39 13.80
N THR A 76 -6.85 -14.35 13.03
CA THR A 76 -7.75 -13.28 13.49
C THR A 76 -9.23 -13.55 13.26
N PHE A 77 -9.56 -14.65 12.59
CA PHE A 77 -10.92 -15.04 12.22
C PHE A 77 -11.22 -16.41 12.82
#